data_AF-A0A965XA04-F1
#
_entry.id   AF-A0A965XA04-F1
#
_cell.length_a   1.000
_cell.length_b   1.000
_cell.length_c   1.000
_cell.angle_alpha   90.00
_cell.angle_beta   90.00
_cell.angle_gamma   90.00
#
_symmetry.space_group_name_H-M   'P 1'
#
loop_
_entity.id
_entity.type
_entity.pdbx_description
1 polymer ?
#
loop_
_entity_poly.entity_id
_entity_poly.type
_entity_poly.pdbx_seq_one_letter_code
_entity_poly.pdbx_strand_id
1 'polypeptide(L)'
;TYTDVRLYAVHRITGASVQAEPAHRPDGFSLDEYIAQGALQFGDGRTIRLKARISPWLADILTETPLTADQRLEPIGDELRLTATITDSWQLRWWILSQGAGMTVLEPKDLRKDIITELKNGLRGYGPD
;
A
#
# COMPACT_ATOMS: atom_id res chain seq x y z
N THR A 1 2.75 -33.28 4.72
CA THR A 1 1.76 -32.30 5.22
C THR A 1 2.42 -30.95 5.21
N TYR A 2 1.82 -29.94 4.59
CA TYR A 2 2.35 -28.58 4.63
C TYR A 2 2.05 -27.97 6.00
N THR A 3 3.06 -27.44 6.67
CA THR A 3 2.95 -26.81 7.99
C THR A 3 2.97 -25.28 7.90
N ASP A 4 3.19 -24.75 6.70
CA ASP A 4 3.29 -23.33 6.39
C ASP A 4 1.96 -22.75 5.87
N VAL A 5 1.63 -21.54 6.32
CA VAL A 5 0.47 -20.79 5.81
C VAL A 5 0.79 -20.29 4.41
N ARG A 6 -0.11 -20.53 3.45
CA ARG A 6 0.05 -20.13 2.05
C ARG A 6 -1.11 -19.26 1.57
N LEU A 7 -0.77 -18.31 0.73
CA LEU A 7 -1.71 -17.39 0.10
C LEU A 7 -1.91 -17.78 -1.36
N TYR A 8 -3.16 -18.05 -1.73
CA TYR A 8 -3.54 -18.37 -3.11
C TYR A 8 -4.52 -17.32 -3.62
N ALA A 9 -4.28 -16.82 -4.83
CA ALA A 9 -5.22 -15.95 -5.51
C ALA A 9 -6.39 -16.80 -6.03
N VAL A 10 -7.60 -16.56 -5.50
CA VAL A 10 -8.80 -17.35 -5.81
C VAL A 10 -9.08 -17.44 -7.31
N HIS A 11 -8.88 -16.34 -8.05
CA HIS A 11 -9.08 -16.29 -9.50
C HIS A 11 -8.11 -17.16 -10.32
N ARG A 12 -7.06 -17.71 -9.70
CA ARG A 12 -6.10 -18.63 -10.34
C ARG A 12 -6.42 -20.10 -10.06
N ILE A 13 -7.43 -20.40 -9.24
CA ILE A 13 -7.84 -21.76 -8.92
C ILE A 13 -8.71 -22.27 -10.06
N THR A 14 -8.22 -23.29 -10.78
CA THR A 14 -8.93 -23.89 -11.93
C THR A 14 -9.97 -24.93 -11.52
N GLY A 15 -9.89 -25.43 -10.28
CA GLY A 15 -10.84 -26.40 -9.73
C GLY A 15 -10.45 -26.81 -8.30
N ALA A 16 -11.42 -27.34 -7.56
CA ALA A 16 -11.23 -27.92 -6.24
C ALA A 16 -12.06 -29.20 -6.12
N SER A 17 -11.52 -30.24 -5.49
CA SER A 17 -12.23 -31.47 -5.18
C SER A 17 -12.22 -31.71 -3.67
N VAL A 18 -13.35 -32.18 -3.14
CA VAL A 18 -13.45 -32.56 -1.73
C VAL A 18 -12.71 -33.87 -1.53
N GLN A 19 -11.84 -33.92 -0.52
CA GLN A 19 -11.18 -35.15 -0.11
C GLN A 19 -11.81 -35.71 1.17
N ALA A 20 -11.67 -37.01 1.36
CA ALA A 20 -12.12 -37.69 2.59
C ALA A 20 -11.24 -37.32 3.80
N GLU A 21 -10.01 -36.87 3.56
CA GLU A 21 -9.08 -36.44 4.58
C GLU A 21 -9.51 -35.08 5.18
N PRO A 22 -9.59 -34.95 6.51
CA PRO A 22 -9.87 -33.67 7.16
C PRO A 22 -8.81 -32.62 6.85
N ALA A 23 -9.22 -31.35 6.70
CA ALA A 23 -8.28 -30.25 6.61
C ALA A 23 -7.45 -30.13 7.89
N HIS A 24 -6.13 -30.01 7.74
CA HIS A 24 -5.22 -29.77 8.85
C HIS A 24 -5.01 -28.27 9.04
N ARG A 25 -5.56 -27.70 10.11
CA ARG A 25 -5.26 -26.33 10.53
C ARG A 25 -3.96 -26.35 11.35
N PRO A 26 -2.95 -25.51 11.04
CA PRO A 26 -1.76 -25.42 11.87
C PRO A 26 -2.12 -25.04 13.32
N ASP A 27 -1.46 -25.67 14.28
CA ASP A 27 -1.69 -25.41 15.70
C ASP A 27 -1.42 -23.94 16.04
N GLY A 28 -2.33 -23.32 16.79
CA GLY A 28 -2.22 -21.91 17.18
C GLY A 28 -2.47 -20.90 16.05
N PHE A 29 -2.83 -21.32 14.83
CA PHE A 29 -3.10 -20.38 13.75
C PHE A 29 -4.38 -19.55 13.99
N SER A 30 -4.22 -18.23 14.06
CA SER A 30 -5.32 -17.25 14.03
C SER A 30 -5.27 -16.44 12.73
N LEU A 31 -6.36 -16.46 11.96
CA LEU A 31 -6.46 -15.66 10.73
C LEU A 31 -6.38 -14.16 11.04
N ASP A 32 -7.01 -13.73 12.14
CA ASP A 32 -7.02 -12.32 12.54
C ASP A 32 -5.62 -11.84 12.91
N GLU A 33 -4.86 -12.62 13.66
CA GLU A 33 -3.46 -12.30 13.99
C GLU A 33 -2.58 -12.32 12.75
N TYR A 34 -2.79 -13.28 11.85
CA TYR A 34 -2.04 -13.39 10.60
C TYR A 34 -2.26 -12.16 9.70
N ILE A 35 -3.49 -11.66 9.60
CA ILE A 35 -3.82 -10.41 8.89
C ILE A 35 -3.20 -9.20 9.61
N ALA A 36 -3.32 -9.13 10.93
CA ALA A 36 -2.78 -8.02 11.73
C ALA A 36 -1.25 -7.90 11.64
N GLN A 37 -0.54 -9.02 11.43
CA GLN A 37 0.90 -9.06 11.17
C GLN A 37 1.29 -8.69 9.73
N GLY A 38 0.31 -8.37 8.88
CA GLY A 38 0.58 -7.89 7.52
C GLY A 38 0.66 -8.93 6.43
N ALA A 39 0.19 -10.15 6.70
CA ALA A 39 -0.04 -11.11 5.64
C ALA A 39 -1.02 -10.54 4.59
N LEU A 40 -1.09 -11.18 3.41
CA LEU A 40 -1.82 -10.68 2.24
C LEU A 40 -1.29 -9.33 1.74
N GLN A 41 0.00 -9.08 1.96
CA GLN A 41 0.67 -7.93 1.39
C GLN A 41 0.18 -6.59 1.97
N PHE A 42 -0.58 -6.54 3.07
CA PHE A 42 -1.15 -5.28 3.60
C PHE A 42 -0.17 -4.37 4.39
N GLY A 43 1.13 -4.66 4.39
CA GLY A 43 2.11 -4.04 5.30
C GLY A 43 2.04 -4.68 6.68
N ASP A 44 3.07 -4.62 7.52
CA ASP A 44 3.17 -5.33 8.82
C ASP A 44 2.22 -4.85 9.93
N GLY A 45 1.10 -4.23 9.55
CA GLY A 45 0.14 -3.59 10.43
C GLY A 45 0.60 -2.23 10.96
N ARG A 46 1.86 -1.83 10.74
CA ARG A 46 2.31 -0.50 11.16
C ARG A 46 1.64 0.58 10.34
N THR A 47 1.19 1.62 11.02
CA THR A 47 0.65 2.82 10.38
C THR A 47 1.66 3.96 10.47
N ILE A 48 1.62 4.83 9.47
CA ILE A 48 2.41 6.04 9.40
C ILE A 48 1.49 7.25 9.26
N ARG A 49 1.95 8.39 9.77
CA ARG A 49 1.34 9.68 9.49
C ARG A 49 1.89 10.21 8.17
N LEU A 50 1.21 9.94 7.07
CA LEU A 50 1.57 10.46 5.76
C LEU A 50 1.30 11.97 5.73
N LYS A 51 2.31 12.74 5.33
CA LYS A 51 2.14 14.13 4.89
C LYS A 51 2.67 14.23 3.47
N ALA A 52 1.85 14.73 2.56
CA ALA A 52 2.22 14.93 1.18
C ALA A 52 1.74 16.28 0.68
N ARG A 53 2.42 16.81 -0.32
CA ARG A 53 1.90 17.86 -1.16
C ARG A 53 1.27 17.21 -2.39
N ILE A 54 0.05 17.62 -2.71
CA ILE A 54 -0.69 17.12 -3.85
C ILE A 54 -1.16 18.27 -4.71
N SER A 55 -1.25 18.00 -5.99
CA SER A 55 -1.83 18.89 -6.99
C SER A 55 -3.37 18.95 -6.88
N PRO A 56 -4.03 20.00 -7.40
CA PRO A 56 -5.48 20.19 -7.28
C PRO A 56 -6.31 19.01 -7.80
N TRP A 57 -5.99 18.47 -8.99
CA TRP A 57 -6.75 17.34 -9.56
C TRP A 57 -6.73 16.08 -8.68
N LEU A 58 -5.60 15.79 -8.02
CA LEU A 58 -5.50 14.67 -7.09
C LEU A 58 -6.29 14.95 -5.81
N ALA A 59 -6.35 16.22 -5.38
CA ALA A 59 -7.19 16.61 -4.26
C ALA A 59 -8.69 16.45 -4.55
N ASP A 60 -9.14 16.72 -5.77
CA ASP A 60 -10.53 16.50 -6.19
C ASP A 60 -10.89 15.01 -6.06
N ILE A 61 -10.05 14.12 -6.61
CA ILE A 61 -10.22 12.66 -6.48
C ILE A 61 -10.24 12.23 -5.01
N LEU A 62 -9.33 12.74 -4.19
CA LEU A 62 -9.22 12.38 -2.78
C LEU A 62 -10.33 12.99 -1.91
N THR A 63 -11.02 14.02 -2.39
CA THR A 63 -12.22 14.55 -1.74
C THR A 63 -13.40 13.60 -1.92
N GLU A 64 -13.53 12.99 -3.10
CA GLU A 64 -14.58 12.00 -3.40
C GLU A 64 -14.26 10.62 -2.82
N THR A 65 -12.98 10.22 -2.88
CA THR A 65 -12.49 8.90 -2.45
C THR A 65 -11.33 9.04 -1.46
N PRO A 66 -11.61 9.38 -0.18
CA PRO A 66 -10.57 9.52 0.82
C PRO A 66 -9.77 8.24 1.03
N LEU A 67 -8.46 8.37 1.23
CA LEU A 67 -7.59 7.23 1.55
C LEU A 67 -7.96 6.59 2.89
N THR A 68 -8.28 7.42 3.88
CA THR A 68 -8.69 7.03 5.22
C THR A 68 -9.70 8.03 5.79
N ALA A 69 -10.43 7.62 6.83
CA ALA A 69 -11.44 8.45 7.47
C ALA A 69 -10.85 9.72 8.15
N ASP A 70 -9.58 9.69 8.54
CA ASP A 70 -8.89 10.81 9.18
C ASP A 70 -8.11 11.71 8.21
N GLN A 71 -8.31 11.50 6.90
CA GLN A 71 -7.72 12.30 5.85
C GLN A 71 -8.09 13.78 6.00
N ARG A 72 -7.09 14.66 5.82
CA ARG A 72 -7.25 16.11 5.78
C ARG A 72 -6.53 16.69 4.58
N LEU A 73 -7.17 17.67 3.95
CA LEU A 73 -6.65 18.44 2.83
C LEU A 73 -6.63 19.92 3.23
N GLU A 74 -5.45 20.54 3.21
CA GLU A 74 -5.26 21.95 3.58
C GLU A 74 -4.63 22.71 2.41
N PRO A 75 -5.21 23.83 1.94
CA PRO A 75 -4.60 24.63 0.87
C PRO A 75 -3.22 25.18 1.25
N ILE A 76 -2.25 25.09 0.33
CA ILE A 76 -0.89 25.65 0.47
C ILE A 76 -0.41 26.25 -0.86
N GLY A 77 -0.80 27.50 -1.12
CA GLY A 77 -0.58 28.14 -2.41
C GLY A 77 -1.50 27.52 -3.46
N ASP A 78 -0.95 27.12 -4.61
CA ASP A 78 -1.68 26.48 -5.70
C ASP A 78 -1.80 24.95 -5.53
N GLU A 79 -1.27 24.40 -4.45
CA GLU A 79 -1.27 22.97 -4.13
C GLU A 79 -2.01 22.72 -2.80
N LEU A 80 -2.23 21.46 -2.45
CA LEU A 80 -2.81 21.09 -1.17
C LEU A 80 -1.84 20.21 -0.36
N ARG A 81 -1.93 20.33 0.95
CA ARG A 81 -1.28 19.44 1.91
C ARG A 81 -2.26 18.35 2.30
N LEU A 82 -1.93 17.13 1.91
CA LEU A 82 -2.57 15.91 2.37
C LEU A 82 -1.95 15.48 3.70
N THR A 83 -2.79 15.16 4.68
CA THR A 83 -2.39 14.44 5.90
C THR A 83 -3.35 13.30 6.19
N ALA A 84 -2.84 12.07 6.40
CA ALA A 84 -3.65 10.89 6.69
C ALA A 84 -2.87 9.86 7.53
N THR A 85 -3.57 9.02 8.29
CA THR A 85 -2.96 7.85 8.96
C THR A 85 -3.18 6.62 8.11
N ILE A 86 -2.12 6.06 7.53
CA ILE A 86 -2.22 4.98 6.54
C ILE A 86 -1.27 3.84 6.88
N THR A 87 -1.61 2.62 6.50
CA THR A 87 -0.74 1.46 6.67
C THR A 87 0.53 1.60 5.83
N ASP A 88 1.69 1.38 6.44
CA ASP A 88 2.99 1.40 5.77
C ASP A 88 3.19 0.11 4.98
N SER A 89 2.73 0.11 3.74
CA SER A 89 2.76 -1.05 2.86
C SER A 89 3.46 -0.76 1.54
N TRP A 90 3.73 -1.81 0.76
CA TRP A 90 4.20 -1.63 -0.61
C TRP A 90 3.04 -1.15 -1.52
N GLN A 91 1.76 -1.44 -1.24
CA GLN A 91 0.65 -0.86 -2.01
C GLN A 91 0.63 0.65 -1.86
N LEU A 92 0.89 1.16 -0.64
CA LEU A 92 1.05 2.60 -0.46
C LEU A 92 2.17 3.12 -1.35
N ARG A 93 3.36 2.51 -1.31
CA ARG A 93 4.49 2.92 -2.17
C ARG A 93 4.12 2.93 -3.65
N TRP A 94 3.45 1.89 -4.12
CA TRP A 94 3.02 1.77 -5.51
C TRP A 94 1.97 2.82 -5.89
N TRP A 95 0.97 3.03 -5.03
CA TRP A 95 -0.03 4.07 -5.21
C TRP A 95 0.58 5.47 -5.24
N ILE A 96 1.61 5.73 -4.41
CA ILE A 96 2.33 7.01 -4.43
C ILE A 96 3.04 7.20 -5.78
N LEU A 97 3.75 6.19 -6.26
CA LEU A 97 4.49 6.25 -7.52
C LEU A 97 3.57 6.44 -8.71
N SER A 98 2.36 5.84 -8.69
CA SER A 98 1.39 6.00 -9.78
C SER A 98 0.87 7.42 -9.93
N GLN A 99 1.00 8.28 -8.91
CA GLN A 99 0.60 9.69 -9.01
C GLN A 99 1.61 10.55 -9.77
N GLY A 100 2.85 10.05 -9.98
CA GLY A 100 3.92 10.78 -10.65
C GLY A 100 4.17 12.15 -10.04
N ALA A 101 4.25 13.19 -10.89
CA ALA A 101 4.46 14.57 -10.46
C ALA A 101 3.26 15.18 -9.71
N GLY A 102 2.10 14.51 -9.70
CA GLY A 102 0.90 14.99 -9.01
C GLY A 102 0.99 14.93 -7.48
N MET A 103 2.01 14.25 -6.92
CA MET A 103 2.24 14.16 -5.49
C MET A 103 3.73 14.22 -5.13
N THR A 104 4.03 14.87 -4.01
CA THR A 104 5.35 14.84 -3.35
C THR A 104 5.20 14.46 -1.88
N VAL A 105 5.82 13.35 -1.46
CA VAL A 105 5.87 12.96 -0.04
C VAL A 105 6.74 13.95 0.74
N LEU A 106 6.22 14.44 1.86
CA LEU A 106 6.92 15.32 2.79
C LEU A 106 7.40 14.55 4.02
N GLU A 107 6.52 13.74 4.61
CA GLU A 107 6.80 12.86 5.76
C GLU A 107 6.05 11.52 5.63
N PRO A 108 6.58 10.42 6.20
CA PRO A 108 7.89 10.31 6.88
C PRO A 108 9.07 10.40 5.91
N LYS A 109 10.23 10.82 6.41
CA LYS A 109 11.44 11.06 5.60
C LYS A 109 11.96 9.79 4.93
N ASP A 110 11.82 8.65 5.59
CA ASP A 110 12.26 7.36 5.06
C ASP A 110 11.41 6.95 3.85
N LEU A 111 10.08 7.04 3.95
CA LEU A 111 9.19 6.83 2.80
C LEU A 111 9.54 7.78 1.65
N ARG A 112 9.76 9.06 1.94
CA ARG A 112 10.18 10.03 0.91
C ARG A 112 11.48 9.60 0.22
N LYS A 113 12.46 9.10 0.97
CA LYS A 113 13.74 8.62 0.44
C LYS A 113 13.55 7.38 -0.44
N ASP A 114 12.67 6.46 -0.05
CA ASP A 114 12.32 5.28 -0.86
C ASP A 114 11.73 5.71 -2.21
N ILE A 115 10.73 6.60 -2.19
CA ILE A 115 10.07 7.09 -3.41
C ILE A 115 11.06 7.85 -4.31
N ILE A 116 11.94 8.68 -3.76
CA ILE A 116 12.99 9.36 -4.55
C ILE A 116 13.93 8.35 -5.22
N THR A 117 14.30 7.29 -4.50
CA THR A 117 15.19 6.25 -5.04
C THR A 117 14.53 5.53 -6.21
N GLU A 118 13.25 5.17 -6.06
CA GLU A 118 12.51 4.47 -7.10
C GLU A 118 12.28 5.34 -8.33
N LEU A 119 11.89 6.62 -8.15
CA LEU A 119 11.76 7.57 -9.27
C LEU A 119 13.08 7.77 -10.01
N LYS A 120 14.22 7.83 -9.30
CA LYS A 120 15.55 7.89 -9.94
C LYS A 120 15.88 6.64 -10.72
N ASN A 121 15.56 5.46 -10.18
CA ASN A 121 15.77 4.19 -10.88
C ASN A 121 14.92 4.13 -12.15
N GLY A 122 13.64 4.48 -12.06
CA GLY A 122 12.74 4.56 -13.20
C GLY A 122 13.25 5.53 -14.27
N LEU A 123 13.68 6.73 -13.87
CA LEU A 123 14.23 7.74 -14.80
C LEU A 123 15.46 7.24 -15.57
N ARG A 124 16.34 6.44 -14.94
CA ARG A 124 17.50 5.86 -15.65
C ARG A 124 17.10 4.97 -16.81
N GLY A 125 15.94 4.31 -16.75
CA GLY A 125 15.42 3.49 -17.84
C GLY A 125 14.93 4.29 -19.07
N TYR A 126 14.86 5.62 -18.95
CA TYR A 126 14.52 6.54 -20.05
C TYR A 126 15.71 7.38 -20.51
N GLY A 127 16.93 7.08 -20.02
CA GLY A 127 18.14 7.70 -20.54
C GLY A 127 18.33 7.38 -22.03
N PRO A 128 19.00 8.27 -22.80
CA PRO A 128 19.34 7.95 -24.19
C PRO A 128 20.25 6.71 -24.24
N ASP A 129 20.07 5.90 -25.29
CA ASP A 129 20.94 4.75 -25.63
C ASP A 129 22.41 5.17 -25.80
#